data_AF-A0A1D8B4J5-F1
#
_entry.id   AF-A0A1D8B4J5-F1
#
_cell.length_a   1.000
_cell.length_b   1.000
_cell.length_c   1.000
_cell.angle_alpha   90.00
_cell.angle_beta   90.00
_cell.angle_gamma   90.00
#
_symmetry.space_group_name_H-M   'P 1'
#
loop_
_entity.id
_entity.type
_entity.pdbx_description
1 polymer ?
#
loop_
_entity_poly.entity_id
_entity_poly.type
_entity_poly.pdbx_seq_one_letter_code
_entity_poly.pdbx_strand_id
1 'polypeptide(L)'
;MAFYLGTHAHSDHIGNADEIIRRYRPKLIFSPEYSDQWITDENGLWDNQYVYDHLVEAAQWARSEYGAQFIQELDGYSTHVCMGDMDVQMIPFDVDEVYKRQGTTDANLMGWGAKVSAFGRSAFLAADLMDTDSDWTTHNGFEGRIASEVGSVDILKAGHHGQESSNFEEFLGALSPTTIIQTGLAEDTPDRLTRHAIHGDGLWFPMGDIWDSVKVPALVCEFSAQGIAYDGVDNARRGHEYTSETPRAWWFHAGHTEATTGWWQGPSGNWYYFDSSASAVHSEWRLIDGYWYFFDESGALASREEGQTQSASIEGTGSGRSASPLVWVVGAGLLVAAAGGAWWARRSRRARG
;
A
#
# COMPACT_ATOMS: atom_id res chain seq x y z
N MET A 1 15.24 10.33 -24.93
CA MET A 1 16.63 10.19 -24.44
C MET A 1 16.59 9.28 -23.21
N ALA A 2 17.63 8.49 -22.94
CA ALA A 2 17.70 7.71 -21.70
C ALA A 2 18.58 8.45 -20.67
N PHE A 3 18.11 8.53 -19.44
CA PHE A 3 18.83 9.11 -18.30
C PHE A 3 18.86 8.11 -17.14
N TYR A 4 19.75 8.35 -16.18
CA TYR A 4 19.78 7.71 -14.88
C TYR A 4 19.59 8.77 -13.79
N LEU A 5 18.79 8.47 -12.76
CA LEU A 5 18.60 9.30 -11.58
C LEU A 5 18.94 8.46 -10.35
N GLY A 6 20.04 8.80 -9.67
CA GLY A 6 20.32 8.35 -8.32
C GLY A 6 19.64 9.30 -7.34
N THR A 7 18.73 8.80 -6.52
CA THR A 7 17.86 9.66 -5.71
C THR A 7 18.57 10.21 -4.48
N HIS A 8 19.35 9.39 -3.79
CA HIS A 8 20.18 9.73 -2.63
C HIS A 8 21.18 8.59 -2.39
N ALA A 9 22.07 8.72 -1.40
CA ALA A 9 23.24 7.87 -1.26
C ALA A 9 23.04 6.51 -0.56
N HIS A 10 21.82 6.06 -0.27
CA HIS A 10 21.63 4.72 0.30
C HIS A 10 21.83 3.61 -0.74
N SER A 11 22.37 2.47 -0.28
CA SER A 11 22.79 1.37 -1.15
C SER A 11 21.63 0.66 -1.85
N ASP A 12 20.44 0.66 -1.29
CA ASP A 12 19.23 0.13 -1.91
C ASP A 12 18.65 1.06 -3.01
N HIS A 13 19.16 2.30 -3.11
CA HIS A 13 18.83 3.26 -4.17
C HIS A 13 19.91 3.38 -5.25
N ILE A 14 21.19 3.48 -4.86
CA ILE A 14 22.29 3.71 -5.80
C ILE A 14 23.37 2.62 -5.79
N GLY A 15 23.21 1.54 -5.03
CA GLY A 15 24.23 0.49 -4.90
C GLY A 15 24.56 -0.25 -6.19
N ASN A 16 23.71 -0.17 -7.22
CA ASN A 16 23.96 -0.71 -8.56
C ASN A 16 24.09 0.38 -9.65
N ALA A 17 24.22 1.65 -9.26
CA ALA A 17 24.29 2.79 -10.18
C ALA A 17 25.42 2.62 -11.20
N ASP A 18 26.57 2.19 -10.72
CA ASP A 18 27.79 2.07 -11.49
C ASP A 18 27.70 0.95 -12.55
N GLU A 19 27.08 -0.19 -12.21
CA GLU A 19 26.75 -1.26 -13.15
C GLU A 19 25.76 -0.78 -14.22
N ILE A 20 24.69 -0.10 -13.82
CA ILE A 20 23.66 0.43 -14.71
C ILE A 20 24.27 1.45 -15.70
N ILE A 21 25.06 2.40 -15.20
CA ILE A 21 25.70 3.43 -16.02
C ILE A 21 26.63 2.78 -17.05
N ARG A 22 27.49 1.85 -16.62
CA ARG A 22 28.41 1.15 -17.53
C ARG A 22 27.68 0.29 -18.57
N ARG A 23 26.59 -0.36 -18.17
CA ARG A 23 25.85 -1.29 -19.02
C ARG A 23 24.97 -0.61 -20.05
N TYR A 24 24.25 0.45 -19.65
CA TYR A 24 23.19 1.07 -20.46
C TYR A 24 23.57 2.42 -21.06
N ARG A 25 24.70 3.02 -20.62
CA ARG A 25 25.28 4.24 -21.18
C ARG A 25 24.26 5.40 -21.28
N PRO A 26 23.65 5.82 -20.15
CA PRO A 26 22.70 6.94 -20.15
C PRO A 26 23.38 8.24 -20.58
N LYS A 27 22.65 9.11 -21.28
CA LYS A 27 23.20 10.41 -21.76
C LYS A 27 23.23 11.46 -20.66
N LEU A 28 22.26 11.41 -19.75
CA LEU A 28 22.20 12.24 -18.55
C LEU A 28 22.27 11.34 -17.33
N ILE A 29 23.06 11.73 -16.35
CA ILE A 29 23.21 11.06 -15.06
C ILE A 29 22.95 12.13 -14.00
N PHE A 30 21.90 11.94 -13.20
CA PHE A 30 21.48 12.85 -12.15
C PHE A 30 21.76 12.22 -10.79
N SER A 31 22.27 13.01 -9.85
CA SER A 31 22.36 12.64 -8.42
C SER A 31 22.61 13.90 -7.60
N PRO A 32 22.00 14.06 -6.41
CA PRO A 32 22.49 15.04 -5.45
C PRO A 32 23.96 14.77 -5.12
N GLU A 33 24.69 15.81 -4.72
CA GLU A 33 26.01 15.62 -4.11
C GLU A 33 25.86 14.94 -2.75
N TYR A 34 26.82 14.10 -2.40
CA TYR A 34 26.91 13.46 -1.09
C TYR A 34 28.33 13.54 -0.52
N SER A 35 28.41 13.65 0.80
CA SER A 35 29.63 13.53 1.60
C SER A 35 29.25 13.10 3.02
N ASP A 36 29.95 12.12 3.57
CA ASP A 36 29.80 11.72 4.99
C ASP A 36 29.98 12.92 5.95
N GLN A 37 30.73 13.94 5.54
CA GLN A 37 30.94 15.16 6.35
C GLN A 37 29.66 15.98 6.56
N TRP A 38 28.62 15.75 5.75
CA TRP A 38 27.33 16.39 5.89
C TRP A 38 26.36 15.58 6.74
N ILE A 39 26.67 14.35 7.10
CA ILE A 39 25.80 13.52 7.95
C ILE A 39 26.13 13.77 9.43
N THR A 40 25.13 14.19 10.20
CA THR A 40 25.29 14.58 11.61
C THR A 40 24.95 13.46 12.59
N ASP A 41 24.21 12.45 12.15
CA ASP A 41 23.95 11.22 12.90
C ASP A 41 24.83 10.10 12.35
N GLU A 42 25.81 9.64 13.15
CA GLU A 42 26.73 8.56 12.74
C GLU A 42 25.99 7.25 12.37
N ASN A 43 24.76 7.06 12.84
CA ASN A 43 23.96 5.89 12.47
C ASN A 43 23.45 5.94 11.02
N GLY A 44 23.39 7.12 10.40
CA GLY A 44 22.95 7.32 9.02
C GLY A 44 24.06 7.27 7.97
N LEU A 45 25.29 6.89 8.35
CA LEU A 45 26.45 6.84 7.42
C LEU A 45 26.51 5.56 6.58
N TRP A 46 26.27 4.40 7.21
CA TRP A 46 26.35 3.05 6.60
C TRP A 46 27.46 2.89 5.55
N ASP A 47 27.10 2.51 4.32
CA ASP A 47 27.98 2.38 3.16
C ASP A 47 27.76 3.51 2.12
N ASN A 48 27.18 4.63 2.55
CA ASN A 48 26.69 5.68 1.66
C ASN A 48 27.80 6.32 0.82
N GLN A 49 28.92 6.70 1.45
CA GLN A 49 30.07 7.26 0.72
C GLN A 49 30.64 6.25 -0.27
N TYR A 50 30.67 4.96 0.10
CA TYR A 50 31.19 3.91 -0.76
C TYR A 50 30.35 3.78 -2.03
N VAL A 51 29.03 3.67 -1.93
CA VAL A 51 28.15 3.55 -3.11
C VAL A 51 28.11 4.85 -3.93
N TYR A 52 28.15 6.01 -3.28
CA TYR A 52 28.22 7.29 -3.98
C TYR A 52 29.52 7.47 -4.77
N ASP A 53 30.66 7.09 -4.20
CA ASP A 53 31.96 7.14 -4.90
C ASP A 53 31.95 6.26 -6.16
N HIS A 54 31.29 5.08 -6.12
CA HIS A 54 31.14 4.21 -7.30
C HIS A 54 30.25 4.83 -8.38
N LEU A 55 29.15 5.49 -7.99
CA LEU A 55 28.31 6.26 -8.90
C LEU A 55 29.12 7.36 -9.58
N VAL A 56 29.87 8.16 -8.79
CA VAL A 56 30.68 9.27 -9.31
C VAL A 56 31.76 8.76 -10.26
N GLU A 57 32.48 7.68 -9.91
CA GLU A 57 33.47 7.07 -10.79
C GLU A 57 32.86 6.66 -12.13
N ALA A 58 31.72 5.96 -12.11
CA ALA A 58 31.02 5.56 -13.32
C ALA A 58 30.51 6.76 -14.12
N ALA A 59 30.03 7.82 -13.47
CA ALA A 59 29.60 9.04 -14.12
C ALA A 59 30.76 9.78 -14.80
N GLN A 60 31.93 9.90 -14.15
CA GLN A 60 33.11 10.51 -14.76
C GLN A 60 33.66 9.67 -15.92
N TRP A 61 33.66 8.34 -15.77
CA TRP A 61 33.93 7.43 -16.89
C TRP A 61 32.99 7.72 -18.06
N ALA A 62 31.68 7.78 -17.83
CA ALA A 62 30.67 8.03 -18.85
C ALA A 62 30.85 9.39 -19.57
N ARG A 63 31.21 10.44 -18.81
CA ARG A 63 31.57 11.75 -19.37
C ARG A 63 32.77 11.64 -20.33
N SER A 64 33.82 10.95 -19.92
CA SER A 64 35.05 10.82 -20.72
C SER A 64 34.87 9.91 -21.95
N GLU A 65 34.16 8.79 -21.80
CA GLU A 65 34.05 7.74 -22.81
C GLU A 65 33.08 8.10 -23.94
N TYR A 66 31.93 8.69 -23.61
CA TYR A 66 30.88 8.93 -24.59
C TYR A 66 30.15 10.28 -24.43
N GLY A 67 30.68 11.18 -23.60
CA GLY A 67 30.17 12.55 -23.49
C GLY A 67 28.85 12.66 -22.73
N ALA A 68 28.56 11.75 -21.79
CA ALA A 68 27.43 11.91 -20.87
C ALA A 68 27.53 13.24 -20.10
N GLN A 69 26.41 13.74 -19.60
CA GLN A 69 26.38 14.82 -18.63
C GLN A 69 26.13 14.23 -17.24
N PHE A 70 26.97 14.59 -16.28
CA PHE A 70 26.73 14.33 -14.87
C PHE A 70 26.22 15.61 -14.23
N ILE A 71 24.99 15.58 -13.72
CA ILE A 71 24.22 16.73 -13.26
C ILE A 71 23.97 16.56 -11.77
N GLN A 72 24.51 17.49 -10.99
CA GLN A 72 24.40 17.50 -9.53
C GLN A 72 23.76 18.78 -8.97
N GLU A 73 23.38 19.69 -9.87
CA GLU A 73 22.71 20.94 -9.55
C GLU A 73 21.42 21.02 -10.36
N LEU A 74 20.31 21.34 -9.70
CA LEU A 74 19.00 21.54 -10.32
C LEU A 74 18.65 23.03 -10.30
N ASP A 75 17.94 23.49 -11.33
CA ASP A 75 17.31 24.83 -11.35
C ASP A 75 16.00 24.83 -10.54
N GLY A 76 16.12 24.70 -9.21
CA GLY A 76 14.98 24.50 -8.32
C GLY A 76 14.10 23.34 -8.78
N TYR A 77 12.81 23.61 -8.97
CA TYR A 77 11.84 22.66 -9.53
C TYR A 77 11.69 22.74 -11.06
N SER A 78 12.51 23.53 -11.75
CA SER A 78 12.39 23.79 -13.20
C SER A 78 13.21 22.83 -14.07
N THR A 79 13.89 21.83 -13.48
CA THR A 79 14.69 20.87 -14.24
C THR A 79 13.83 19.71 -14.72
N HIS A 80 13.74 19.53 -16.04
CA HIS A 80 12.95 18.47 -16.67
C HIS A 80 13.77 17.65 -17.66
N VAL A 81 13.35 16.40 -17.86
CA VAL A 81 13.81 15.54 -18.96
C VAL A 81 12.61 14.95 -19.69
N CYS A 82 12.60 15.08 -21.02
CA CYS A 82 11.60 14.44 -21.85
C CYS A 82 12.04 13.05 -22.32
N MET A 83 11.17 12.06 -22.13
CA MET A 83 11.32 10.69 -22.60
C MET A 83 10.10 10.27 -23.44
N GLY A 84 10.15 10.55 -24.74
CA GLY A 84 8.97 10.37 -25.59
C GLY A 84 7.90 11.38 -25.19
N ASP A 85 6.70 10.88 -24.87
CA ASP A 85 5.57 11.69 -24.39
C ASP A 85 5.63 11.98 -22.88
N MET A 86 6.59 11.38 -22.15
CA MET A 86 6.78 11.63 -20.72
C MET A 86 7.59 12.90 -20.49
N ASP A 87 7.03 13.79 -19.68
CA ASP A 87 7.77 14.83 -18.99
C ASP A 87 8.15 14.32 -17.59
N VAL A 88 9.44 14.44 -17.24
CA VAL A 88 9.96 14.07 -15.93
C VAL A 88 10.57 15.30 -15.26
N GLN A 89 9.86 15.85 -14.29
CA GLN A 89 10.30 16.95 -13.43
C GLN A 89 11.13 16.39 -12.27
N MET A 90 12.30 16.96 -12.03
CA MET A 90 13.13 16.63 -10.86
C MET A 90 12.66 17.43 -9.64
N ILE A 91 12.52 16.77 -8.49
CA ILE A 91 11.97 17.35 -7.26
C ILE A 91 13.00 17.20 -6.13
N PRO A 92 13.90 18.18 -5.90
CA PRO A 92 14.81 18.14 -4.76
C PRO A 92 14.05 18.33 -3.45
N PHE A 93 14.35 17.51 -2.43
CA PHE A 93 13.70 17.65 -1.12
C PHE A 93 14.22 18.87 -0.34
N ASP A 94 15.52 19.15 -0.46
CA ASP A 94 16.16 20.35 0.04
C ASP A 94 16.68 21.21 -1.13
N VAL A 95 15.78 22.05 -1.67
CA VAL A 95 16.07 22.93 -2.81
C VAL A 95 17.18 23.95 -2.55
N ASP A 96 17.38 24.35 -1.29
CA ASP A 96 18.38 25.33 -0.90
C ASP A 96 19.73 24.68 -0.54
N GLU A 97 19.80 23.35 -0.59
CA GLU A 97 20.96 22.53 -0.20
C GLU A 97 21.55 22.95 1.16
N VAL A 98 20.66 23.16 2.13
CA VAL A 98 21.01 23.50 3.52
C VAL A 98 21.96 22.44 4.11
N TYR A 99 21.77 21.16 3.74
CA TYR A 99 22.63 20.05 4.16
C TYR A 99 24.13 20.31 3.89
N LYS A 100 24.50 20.97 2.78
CA LYS A 100 25.90 21.28 2.47
C LYS A 100 26.55 22.26 3.45
N ARG A 101 25.74 23.05 4.16
CA ARG A 101 26.19 24.14 5.07
C ARG A 101 26.00 23.80 6.55
N GLN A 102 24.94 23.09 6.89
CA GLN A 102 24.55 22.80 8.27
C GLN A 102 24.63 21.31 8.63
N GLY A 103 24.84 20.45 7.64
CA GLY A 103 24.65 19.02 7.77
C GLY A 103 23.17 18.63 7.74
N THR A 104 22.93 17.33 7.72
CA THR A 104 21.63 16.67 7.75
C THR A 104 21.76 15.38 8.58
N THR A 105 20.68 14.93 9.19
CA THR A 105 20.72 13.72 10.03
C THR A 105 20.81 12.44 9.20
N ASP A 106 20.29 12.45 7.98
CA ASP A 106 20.18 11.28 7.11
C ASP A 106 20.29 11.66 5.62
N ALA A 107 20.76 10.74 4.78
CA ALA A 107 20.89 10.97 3.33
C ALA A 107 19.54 11.03 2.60
N ASN A 108 18.48 10.46 3.19
CA ASN A 108 17.10 10.61 2.71
C ASN A 108 16.72 12.08 2.51
N LEU A 109 17.14 12.94 3.45
CA LEU A 109 16.77 14.36 3.51
C LEU A 109 17.41 15.21 2.40
N MET A 110 18.50 14.75 1.78
CA MET A 110 19.11 15.43 0.62
C MET A 110 18.61 14.86 -0.72
N GLY A 111 17.70 13.90 -0.67
CA GLY A 111 17.28 13.14 -1.84
C GLY A 111 16.47 13.95 -2.86
N TRP A 112 16.36 13.38 -4.05
CA TRP A 112 15.52 13.88 -5.13
C TRP A 112 14.42 12.86 -5.46
N GLY A 113 13.19 13.35 -5.56
CA GLY A 113 12.07 12.65 -6.17
C GLY A 113 11.90 13.05 -7.63
N ALA A 114 10.88 12.49 -8.28
CA ALA A 114 10.52 12.88 -9.64
C ALA A 114 9.01 12.87 -9.85
N LYS A 115 8.48 13.91 -10.49
CA LYS A 115 7.10 13.90 -11.00
C LYS A 115 7.11 13.55 -12.48
N VAL A 116 6.44 12.46 -12.83
CA VAL A 116 6.29 11.99 -14.20
C VAL A 116 4.90 12.36 -14.69
N SER A 117 4.78 12.96 -15.87
CA SER A 117 3.50 13.29 -16.49
C SER A 117 3.46 12.82 -17.95
N ALA A 118 2.39 12.14 -18.34
CA ALA A 118 2.15 11.71 -19.72
C ALA A 118 0.67 11.46 -19.96
N PHE A 119 0.16 11.76 -21.16
CA PHE A 119 -1.22 11.46 -21.57
C PHE A 119 -2.31 12.01 -20.61
N GLY A 120 -2.03 13.11 -19.92
CA GLY A 120 -2.94 13.70 -18.92
C GLY A 120 -2.98 12.96 -17.58
N ARG A 121 -2.01 12.08 -17.33
CA ARG A 121 -1.80 11.33 -16.09
C ARG A 121 -0.49 11.72 -15.44
N SER A 122 -0.35 11.49 -14.14
CA SER A 122 0.87 11.78 -13.40
C SER A 122 1.18 10.77 -12.28
N ALA A 123 2.47 10.59 -12.02
CA ALA A 123 3.00 9.89 -10.86
C ALA A 123 4.01 10.75 -10.12
N PHE A 124 4.00 10.70 -8.79
CA PHE A 124 5.13 11.16 -7.98
C PHE A 124 5.93 9.97 -7.48
N LEU A 125 7.22 9.94 -7.82
CA LEU A 125 8.20 8.98 -7.37
C LEU A 125 8.96 9.59 -6.19
N ALA A 126 8.49 9.34 -4.97
CA ALA A 126 8.93 10.07 -3.78
C ALA A 126 10.29 9.61 -3.23
N ALA A 127 10.97 8.66 -3.87
CA ALA A 127 12.20 8.04 -3.35
C ALA A 127 12.06 7.72 -1.84
N ASP A 128 13.01 8.18 -1.03
CA ASP A 128 12.96 8.13 0.43
C ASP A 128 12.70 9.49 1.05
N LEU A 129 11.75 10.24 0.48
CA LEU A 129 11.24 11.43 1.13
C LEU A 129 10.84 11.10 2.57
N MET A 130 11.30 11.92 3.51
CA MET A 130 10.88 11.94 4.91
C MET A 130 10.38 13.34 5.25
N ASP A 131 9.35 13.43 6.09
CA ASP A 131 8.98 14.69 6.75
C ASP A 131 9.46 14.75 8.20
N THR A 132 10.28 13.79 8.62
CA THR A 132 10.97 13.78 9.92
C THR A 132 12.48 13.73 9.73
N ASP A 133 13.24 14.14 10.75
CA ASP A 133 14.66 13.80 10.88
C ASP A 133 14.86 12.29 11.14
N SER A 134 16.13 11.84 11.25
CA SER A 134 16.50 10.44 11.56
C SER A 134 15.96 9.92 12.90
N ASP A 135 15.40 10.81 13.74
CA ASP A 135 14.74 10.46 15.00
C ASP A 135 13.28 10.02 14.85
N TRP A 136 12.73 10.05 13.62
CA TRP A 136 11.36 9.65 13.28
C TRP A 136 10.25 10.49 13.94
N THR A 137 10.58 11.64 14.50
CA THR A 137 9.64 12.46 15.28
C THR A 137 9.73 13.96 14.99
N THR A 138 10.92 14.48 14.74
CA THR A 138 11.14 15.92 14.54
C THR A 138 10.80 16.30 13.10
N HIS A 139 9.69 17.02 12.91
CA HIS A 139 9.25 17.38 11.57
C HIS A 139 10.14 18.43 10.89
N ASN A 140 10.51 18.18 9.64
CA ASN A 140 11.36 19.07 8.82
C ASN A 140 10.54 19.91 7.79
N GLY A 141 9.28 19.56 7.54
CA GLY A 141 8.36 20.29 6.67
C GLY A 141 8.60 20.09 5.17
N PHE A 142 9.40 19.10 4.77
CA PHE A 142 9.69 18.82 3.37
C PHE A 142 8.46 18.37 2.60
N GLU A 143 7.61 17.53 3.20
CA GLU A 143 6.39 17.05 2.54
C GLU A 143 5.45 18.18 2.18
N GLY A 144 5.25 19.16 3.08
CA GLY A 144 4.39 20.32 2.79
C GLY A 144 4.90 21.18 1.63
N ARG A 145 6.22 21.38 1.54
CA ARG A 145 6.85 22.11 0.43
C ARG A 145 6.73 21.34 -0.88
N ILE A 146 7.04 20.05 -0.86
CA ILE A 146 7.00 19.17 -2.03
C ILE A 146 5.58 19.00 -2.54
N ALA A 147 4.60 18.81 -1.66
CA ALA A 147 3.20 18.73 -2.04
C ALA A 147 2.72 19.98 -2.78
N SER A 148 3.21 21.17 -2.37
CA SER A 148 2.86 22.43 -3.02
C SER A 148 3.37 22.53 -4.46
N GLU A 149 4.53 21.92 -4.75
CA GLU A 149 5.10 21.86 -6.10
C GLU A 149 4.48 20.72 -6.93
N VAL A 150 4.44 19.52 -6.36
CA VAL A 150 3.99 18.31 -7.05
C VAL A 150 2.49 18.38 -7.37
N GLY A 151 1.66 18.88 -6.45
CA GLY A 151 0.20 18.90 -6.61
C GLY A 151 -0.40 17.50 -6.79
N SER A 152 -1.63 17.43 -7.28
CA SER A 152 -2.33 16.15 -7.40
C SER A 152 -1.65 15.19 -8.39
N VAL A 153 -1.60 13.90 -8.04
CA VAL A 153 -1.08 12.82 -8.89
C VAL A 153 -1.99 11.61 -8.92
N ASP A 154 -2.00 10.83 -10.00
CA ASP A 154 -2.75 9.57 -10.04
C ASP A 154 -2.07 8.49 -9.19
N ILE A 155 -0.73 8.41 -9.26
CA ILE A 155 0.12 7.45 -8.55
C ILE A 155 1.08 8.17 -7.60
N LEU A 156 1.21 7.64 -6.39
CA LEU A 156 2.33 7.92 -5.49
C LEU A 156 3.16 6.64 -5.31
N LYS A 157 4.44 6.65 -5.68
CA LYS A 157 5.39 5.74 -5.03
C LYS A 157 5.69 6.32 -3.66
N ALA A 158 5.29 5.60 -2.61
CA ALA A 158 5.37 6.04 -1.23
C ALA A 158 6.79 6.47 -0.86
N GLY A 159 6.89 7.52 -0.04
CA GLY A 159 8.14 7.97 0.53
C GLY A 159 8.68 6.95 1.53
N HIS A 160 9.99 6.77 1.49
CA HIS A 160 10.79 5.94 2.41
C HIS A 160 10.20 4.53 2.56
N HIS A 161 10.04 3.83 1.44
CA HIS A 161 9.43 2.49 1.35
C HIS A 161 8.03 2.35 1.99
N GLY A 162 7.34 3.47 2.25
CA GLY A 162 6.06 3.51 2.96
C GLY A 162 6.18 3.55 4.48
N GLN A 163 7.33 3.88 5.05
CA GLN A 163 7.54 3.88 6.50
C GLN A 163 6.97 5.13 7.21
N GLU A 164 6.92 5.08 8.54
CA GLU A 164 6.31 6.05 9.46
C GLU A 164 6.92 7.47 9.39
N SER A 165 8.16 7.64 8.91
CA SER A 165 8.83 8.93 8.77
C SER A 165 8.29 9.81 7.64
N SER A 166 7.35 9.26 6.84
CA SER A 166 6.80 9.92 5.67
C SER A 166 5.31 9.63 5.51
N ASN A 167 4.73 10.14 4.43
CA ASN A 167 3.39 9.89 3.95
C ASN A 167 2.36 10.41 4.95
N PHE A 168 2.55 11.62 5.50
CA PHE A 168 1.62 12.19 6.47
C PHE A 168 0.30 12.60 5.80
N GLU A 169 -0.76 12.71 6.61
CA GLU A 169 -2.13 12.93 6.13
C GLU A 169 -2.26 14.21 5.27
N GLU A 170 -1.55 15.29 5.62
CA GLU A 170 -1.58 16.54 4.82
C GLU A 170 -0.94 16.34 3.44
N PHE A 171 0.16 15.59 3.36
CA PHE A 171 0.84 15.25 2.12
C PHE A 171 -0.03 14.36 1.23
N LEU A 172 -0.57 13.27 1.79
CA LEU A 172 -1.49 12.38 1.09
C LEU A 172 -2.75 13.10 0.62
N GLY A 173 -3.30 14.00 1.44
CA GLY A 173 -4.45 14.83 1.09
C GLY A 173 -4.16 15.81 -0.05
N ALA A 174 -2.99 16.43 -0.07
CA ALA A 174 -2.59 17.37 -1.12
C ALA A 174 -2.30 16.67 -2.46
N LEU A 175 -1.65 15.50 -2.43
CA LEU A 175 -1.39 14.71 -3.62
C LEU A 175 -2.65 13.96 -4.12
N SER A 176 -3.54 13.58 -3.21
CA SER A 176 -4.78 12.83 -3.47
C SER A 176 -4.61 11.65 -4.44
N PRO A 177 -3.63 10.74 -4.22
CA PRO A 177 -3.38 9.64 -5.14
C PRO A 177 -4.52 8.64 -5.15
N THR A 178 -4.86 8.15 -6.34
CA THR A 178 -5.76 6.99 -6.47
C THR A 178 -5.03 5.68 -6.27
N THR A 179 -3.71 5.67 -6.46
CA THR A 179 -2.87 4.49 -6.38
C THR A 179 -1.62 4.77 -5.58
N ILE A 180 -1.32 3.90 -4.62
CA ILE A 180 -0.08 3.94 -3.84
C ILE A 180 0.73 2.68 -4.14
N ILE A 181 1.97 2.89 -4.58
CA ILE A 181 2.96 1.83 -4.81
C ILE A 181 4.00 1.95 -3.72
N GLN A 182 4.19 0.88 -2.97
CA GLN A 182 5.13 0.85 -1.87
C GLN A 182 6.24 -0.13 -2.21
N THR A 183 7.47 0.35 -2.27
CA THR A 183 8.66 -0.48 -2.51
C THR A 183 9.26 -0.96 -1.19
N GLY A 184 8.42 -1.59 -0.37
CA GLY A 184 8.72 -2.10 0.97
C GLY A 184 7.73 -3.20 1.36
N LEU A 185 7.81 -3.64 2.61
CA LEU A 185 6.89 -4.63 3.18
C LEU A 185 5.64 -3.96 3.76
N ALA A 186 4.49 -4.59 3.59
CA ALA A 186 3.22 -4.10 4.11
C ALA A 186 3.21 -3.99 5.65
N GLU A 187 4.07 -4.73 6.36
CA GLU A 187 4.17 -4.67 7.83
C GLU A 187 4.85 -3.39 8.35
N ASP A 188 5.67 -2.73 7.53
CA ASP A 188 6.33 -1.47 7.90
C ASP A 188 5.44 -0.24 7.64
N THR A 189 4.21 -0.48 7.17
CA THR A 189 3.33 0.56 6.63
C THR A 189 2.43 1.13 7.72
N PRO A 190 2.39 2.46 7.90
CA PRO A 190 1.39 3.06 8.79
C PRO A 190 0.01 2.97 8.15
N ASP A 191 -1.02 2.71 8.97
CA ASP A 191 -2.41 2.60 8.52
C ASP A 191 -2.84 3.75 7.58
N ARG A 192 -2.38 4.98 7.86
CA ARG A 192 -2.70 6.18 7.05
C ARG A 192 -2.37 6.04 5.58
N LEU A 193 -1.31 5.31 5.22
CA LEU A 193 -0.86 5.17 3.84
C LEU A 193 -1.87 4.38 2.99
N THR A 194 -2.75 3.59 3.61
CA THR A 194 -3.59 2.63 2.88
C THR A 194 -5.08 2.80 3.17
N ARG A 195 -5.45 3.82 3.96
CA ARG A 195 -6.85 4.15 4.26
C ARG A 195 -7.71 4.36 3.03
N HIS A 196 -7.18 4.99 1.98
CA HIS A 196 -7.91 5.21 0.72
C HIS A 196 -8.29 3.91 0.01
N ALA A 197 -7.56 2.81 0.25
CA ALA A 197 -7.82 1.51 -0.35
C ALA A 197 -8.91 0.71 0.39
N ILE A 198 -9.08 0.93 1.70
CA ILE A 198 -10.13 0.25 2.50
C ILE A 198 -11.39 1.09 2.70
N HIS A 199 -11.30 2.42 2.62
CA HIS A 199 -12.42 3.35 2.77
C HIS A 199 -12.82 4.05 1.46
N GLY A 200 -12.22 3.65 0.34
CA GLY A 200 -12.50 4.19 -1.00
C GLY A 200 -12.15 3.18 -2.09
N ASP A 201 -12.08 3.65 -3.34
CA ASP A 201 -11.75 2.82 -4.51
C ASP A 201 -10.25 2.82 -4.83
N GLY A 202 -9.41 3.14 -3.83
CA GLY A 202 -7.97 3.26 -3.97
C GLY A 202 -7.26 1.94 -4.23
N LEU A 203 -6.09 2.03 -4.85
CA LEU A 203 -5.17 0.93 -5.07
C LEU A 203 -3.98 1.00 -4.13
N TRP A 204 -3.55 -0.14 -3.61
CA TRP A 204 -2.32 -0.26 -2.83
C TRP A 204 -1.50 -1.50 -3.21
N PHE A 205 -0.25 -1.27 -3.61
CA PHE A 205 0.69 -2.30 -4.04
C PHE A 205 1.97 -2.31 -3.17
N PRO A 206 2.02 -3.10 -2.07
CA PRO A 206 3.25 -3.35 -1.34
C PRO A 206 4.07 -4.41 -2.07
N MET A 207 5.09 -3.94 -2.78
CA MET A 207 5.82 -4.76 -3.74
C MET A 207 6.67 -5.85 -3.08
N GLY A 208 7.06 -5.70 -1.81
CA GLY A 208 7.72 -6.78 -1.05
C GLY A 208 6.82 -8.01 -0.90
N ASP A 209 5.60 -7.82 -0.39
CA ASP A 209 4.60 -8.89 -0.24
C ASP A 209 4.14 -9.46 -1.58
N ILE A 210 4.00 -8.59 -2.60
CA ILE A 210 3.60 -9.02 -3.94
C ILE A 210 4.71 -9.88 -4.56
N TRP A 211 5.98 -9.52 -4.39
CA TRP A 211 7.10 -10.38 -4.79
C TRP A 211 7.04 -11.74 -4.08
N ASP A 212 6.73 -11.74 -2.79
CA ASP A 212 6.64 -12.99 -2.02
C ASP A 212 5.46 -13.89 -2.40
N SER A 213 4.35 -13.29 -2.83
CA SER A 213 3.17 -14.04 -3.28
C SER A 213 3.27 -14.54 -4.73
N VAL A 214 3.66 -13.69 -5.68
CA VAL A 214 3.56 -14.00 -7.13
C VAL A 214 4.87 -13.86 -7.91
N LYS A 215 5.98 -13.46 -7.25
CA LYS A 215 7.33 -13.37 -7.85
C LYS A 215 7.40 -12.47 -9.09
N VAL A 216 6.66 -11.36 -9.06
CA VAL A 216 6.66 -10.36 -10.15
C VAL A 216 7.91 -9.46 -10.07
N PRO A 217 8.76 -9.41 -11.12
CA PRO A 217 10.01 -8.65 -11.06
C PRO A 217 9.82 -7.13 -11.04
N ALA A 218 8.68 -6.63 -11.56
CA ALA A 218 8.31 -5.22 -11.54
C ALA A 218 6.80 -5.06 -11.73
N LEU A 219 6.20 -4.07 -11.07
CA LEU A 219 4.88 -3.57 -11.44
C LEU A 219 5.02 -2.65 -12.65
N VAL A 220 4.33 -2.98 -13.74
CA VAL A 220 4.34 -2.16 -14.96
C VAL A 220 3.08 -1.30 -14.98
N CYS A 221 3.26 0.02 -15.04
CA CYS A 221 2.17 0.99 -15.12
C CYS A 221 2.12 1.58 -16.54
N GLU A 222 1.04 1.33 -17.28
CA GLU A 222 0.84 1.84 -18.64
C GLU A 222 -0.06 3.08 -18.62
N PHE A 223 0.51 4.23 -18.99
CA PHE A 223 -0.20 5.51 -19.01
C PHE A 223 -0.93 5.70 -20.34
N SER A 224 -2.21 6.06 -20.28
CA SER A 224 -3.01 6.38 -21.46
C SER A 224 -4.00 7.51 -21.17
N ALA A 225 -4.61 8.04 -22.23
CA ALA A 225 -5.71 9.01 -22.08
C ALA A 225 -6.91 8.40 -21.33
N GLN A 226 -7.11 7.09 -21.42
CA GLN A 226 -8.23 6.37 -20.80
C GLN A 226 -8.01 6.10 -19.31
N GLY A 227 -6.77 6.10 -18.83
CA GLY A 227 -6.42 5.73 -17.46
C GLY A 227 -5.03 5.12 -17.39
N ILE A 228 -4.72 4.53 -16.23
CA ILE A 228 -3.49 3.78 -16.01
C ILE A 228 -3.84 2.30 -15.84
N ALA A 229 -3.18 1.44 -16.60
CA ALA A 229 -3.28 -0.01 -16.42
C ALA A 229 -2.09 -0.53 -15.60
N TYR A 230 -2.33 -1.59 -14.82
CA TYR A 230 -1.36 -2.19 -13.90
C TYR A 230 -1.15 -3.65 -14.29
N ASP A 231 0.05 -4.00 -14.75
CA ASP A 231 0.38 -5.35 -15.20
C ASP A 231 1.32 -6.08 -14.22
N GLY A 232 1.18 -7.40 -14.16
CA GLY A 232 2.00 -8.29 -13.33
C GLY A 232 1.47 -8.58 -11.93
N VAL A 233 0.35 -7.97 -11.52
CA VAL A 233 -0.19 -8.06 -10.15
C VAL A 233 -1.59 -8.69 -10.05
N ASP A 234 -2.17 -9.12 -11.18
CA ASP A 234 -3.54 -9.64 -11.26
C ASP A 234 -3.81 -10.83 -10.33
N ASN A 235 -2.79 -11.63 -10.01
CA ASN A 235 -2.93 -12.81 -9.15
C ASN A 235 -2.48 -12.57 -7.71
N ALA A 236 -2.04 -11.35 -7.37
CA ALA A 236 -1.56 -11.03 -6.04
C ALA A 236 -2.73 -10.98 -5.06
N ARG A 237 -2.69 -11.84 -4.03
CA ARG A 237 -3.71 -11.96 -2.99
C ARG A 237 -3.05 -11.97 -1.63
N ARG A 238 -3.61 -11.22 -0.67
CA ARG A 238 -3.02 -11.06 0.65
C ARG A 238 -4.02 -10.52 1.66
N GLY A 239 -3.88 -10.97 2.91
CA GLY A 239 -4.47 -10.29 4.05
C GLY A 239 -3.52 -9.20 4.55
N HIS A 240 -4.08 -8.17 5.17
CA HIS A 240 -3.32 -7.15 5.89
C HIS A 240 -4.04 -6.85 7.22
N GLU A 241 -3.26 -6.67 8.28
CA GLU A 241 -3.74 -6.38 9.63
C GLU A 241 -3.37 -4.94 9.98
N TYR A 242 -4.38 -4.12 10.17
CA TYR A 242 -4.27 -2.74 10.63
C TYR A 242 -4.15 -2.66 12.15
N THR A 243 -3.54 -1.59 12.66
CA THR A 243 -3.41 -1.38 14.11
C THR A 243 -4.61 -0.63 14.69
N SER A 244 -5.09 0.38 13.97
CA SER A 244 -6.10 1.36 14.39
C SER A 244 -7.47 1.21 13.72
N GLU A 245 -7.57 0.38 12.68
CA GLU A 245 -8.82 0.11 11.99
C GLU A 245 -9.64 -1.00 12.67
N THR A 246 -10.96 -0.90 12.57
CA THR A 246 -11.90 -1.90 13.08
C THR A 246 -12.93 -2.25 11.99
N PRO A 247 -13.03 -3.52 11.55
CA PRO A 247 -12.15 -4.64 11.91
C PRO A 247 -10.72 -4.44 11.39
N ARG A 248 -9.75 -5.06 12.06
CA ARG A 248 -8.32 -4.92 11.75
C ARG A 248 -7.89 -5.62 10.48
N ALA A 249 -8.48 -6.76 10.17
CA ALA A 249 -8.02 -7.57 9.04
C ALA A 249 -8.84 -7.32 7.77
N TRP A 250 -8.14 -7.02 6.68
CA TRP A 250 -8.70 -6.79 5.35
C TRP A 250 -8.00 -7.64 4.30
N TRP A 251 -8.76 -8.04 3.29
CA TRP A 251 -8.29 -8.87 2.19
C TRP A 251 -8.16 -8.06 0.91
N PHE A 252 -7.03 -8.24 0.24
CA PHE A 252 -6.69 -7.57 -1.00
C PHE A 252 -6.47 -8.57 -2.14
N HIS A 253 -6.90 -8.16 -3.34
CA HIS A 253 -6.64 -8.81 -4.61
C HIS A 253 -6.30 -7.76 -5.66
N ALA A 254 -5.17 -7.93 -6.35
CA ALA A 254 -4.70 -6.99 -7.38
C ALA A 254 -4.71 -5.52 -6.92
N GLY A 255 -4.34 -5.29 -5.65
CA GLY A 255 -4.25 -3.97 -5.01
C GLY A 255 -5.57 -3.36 -4.54
N HIS A 256 -6.71 -3.96 -4.86
CA HIS A 256 -8.03 -3.58 -4.36
C HIS A 256 -8.45 -4.43 -3.17
N THR A 257 -9.36 -3.96 -2.34
CA THR A 257 -10.07 -4.83 -1.41
C THR A 257 -10.97 -5.79 -2.18
N GLU A 258 -11.01 -7.07 -1.77
CA GLU A 258 -11.84 -8.08 -2.42
C GLU A 258 -12.46 -9.03 -1.39
N ALA A 259 -13.73 -9.37 -1.60
CA ALA A 259 -14.42 -10.36 -0.78
C ALA A 259 -13.73 -11.72 -0.84
N THR A 260 -13.48 -12.31 0.32
CA THR A 260 -12.92 -13.65 0.46
C THR A 260 -13.67 -14.46 1.53
N THR A 261 -13.36 -15.74 1.63
CA THR A 261 -13.87 -16.60 2.71
C THR A 261 -12.77 -17.50 3.23
N GLY A 262 -12.65 -17.58 4.55
CA GLY A 262 -11.72 -18.49 5.20
C GLY A 262 -10.94 -17.85 6.34
N TRP A 263 -10.12 -18.70 6.97
CA TRP A 263 -9.24 -18.32 8.06
C TRP A 263 -7.95 -17.68 7.56
N TRP A 264 -7.49 -16.65 8.26
CA TRP A 264 -6.21 -16.01 8.03
C TRP A 264 -5.56 -15.69 9.38
N GLN A 265 -4.26 -15.95 9.51
CA GLN A 265 -3.49 -15.55 10.69
C GLN A 265 -2.68 -14.30 10.34
N GLY A 266 -2.92 -13.21 11.07
CA GLY A 266 -2.21 -11.96 10.89
C GLY A 266 -0.79 -11.98 11.48
N PRO A 267 0.06 -11.01 11.14
CA PRO A 267 1.41 -10.86 11.70
C PRO A 267 1.44 -10.78 13.24
N SER A 268 0.38 -10.29 13.88
CA SER A 268 0.27 -10.29 15.35
C SER A 268 0.10 -11.70 15.97
N GLY A 269 -0.11 -12.72 15.15
CA GLY A 269 -0.47 -14.07 15.55
C GLY A 269 -1.97 -14.27 15.80
N ASN A 270 -2.78 -13.20 15.72
CA ASN A 270 -4.23 -13.28 15.84
C ASN A 270 -4.84 -14.02 14.64
N TRP A 271 -5.90 -14.77 14.91
CA TRP A 271 -6.69 -15.43 13.87
C TRP A 271 -7.92 -14.59 13.51
N TYR A 272 -8.14 -14.43 12.21
CA TYR A 272 -9.27 -13.73 11.61
C TYR A 272 -10.04 -14.68 10.72
N TYR A 273 -11.34 -14.43 10.56
CA TYR A 273 -12.17 -15.15 9.61
C TYR A 273 -12.89 -14.17 8.69
N PHE A 274 -12.84 -14.44 7.39
CA PHE A 274 -13.59 -13.73 6.37
C PHE A 274 -14.81 -14.56 5.97
N ASP A 275 -15.95 -13.91 5.82
CA ASP A 275 -17.22 -14.54 5.41
C ASP A 275 -17.84 -13.77 4.24
N SER A 276 -17.43 -14.15 3.02
CA SER A 276 -17.83 -13.48 1.77
C SER A 276 -17.70 -11.94 1.82
N SER A 277 -16.68 -11.45 2.52
CA SER A 277 -16.42 -10.03 2.78
C SER A 277 -14.94 -9.72 2.61
N ALA A 278 -14.61 -8.46 2.28
CA ALA A 278 -13.23 -8.00 2.21
C ALA A 278 -12.64 -7.71 3.59
N SER A 279 -13.48 -7.43 4.58
CA SER A 279 -13.07 -7.24 5.97
C SER A 279 -13.45 -8.45 6.82
N ALA A 280 -12.68 -8.71 7.86
CA ALA A 280 -12.91 -9.84 8.77
C ALA A 280 -14.19 -9.67 9.60
N VAL A 281 -14.78 -10.80 10.00
CA VAL A 281 -15.86 -10.88 10.99
C VAL A 281 -15.40 -10.24 12.30
N HIS A 282 -16.27 -9.43 12.93
CA HIS A 282 -15.97 -8.80 14.22
C HIS A 282 -17.24 -8.63 15.07
N SER A 283 -17.04 -8.54 16.39
CA SER A 283 -18.09 -8.30 17.38
C SER A 283 -19.25 -9.31 17.37
N GLU A 284 -19.00 -10.56 16.97
CA GLU A 284 -20.06 -11.57 16.84
C GLU A 284 -19.58 -13.02 16.95
N TRP A 285 -20.56 -13.91 17.17
CA TRP A 285 -20.38 -15.36 17.08
C TRP A 285 -20.65 -15.86 15.67
N ARG A 286 -19.81 -16.76 15.15
CA ARG A 286 -20.02 -17.48 13.88
C ARG A 286 -19.90 -18.98 14.08
N LEU A 287 -20.82 -19.73 13.49
CA LEU A 287 -20.75 -21.19 13.40
C LEU A 287 -19.96 -21.55 12.14
N ILE A 288 -18.74 -22.07 12.32
CA ILE A 288 -17.82 -22.43 11.24
C ILE A 288 -17.44 -23.90 11.46
N ASP A 289 -17.69 -24.75 10.46
CA ASP A 289 -17.36 -26.18 10.50
C ASP A 289 -17.80 -26.92 11.78
N GLY A 290 -18.98 -26.57 12.31
CA GLY A 290 -19.56 -27.21 13.50
C GLY A 290 -19.05 -26.69 14.85
N TYR A 291 -18.25 -25.63 14.86
CA TYR A 291 -17.80 -24.94 16.08
C TYR A 291 -18.28 -23.49 16.08
N TRP A 292 -18.66 -23.00 17.25
CA TRP A 292 -18.93 -21.58 17.46
C TRP A 292 -17.63 -20.86 17.74
N TYR A 293 -17.37 -19.77 17.02
CA TYR A 293 -16.21 -18.90 17.19
C TYR A 293 -16.69 -17.49 17.49
N PHE A 294 -16.16 -16.86 18.54
CA PHE A 294 -16.43 -15.46 18.85
C PHE A 294 -15.27 -14.60 18.40
N PHE A 295 -15.56 -13.57 17.62
CA PHE A 295 -14.60 -12.55 17.20
C PHE A 295 -14.84 -11.26 17.99
N ASP A 296 -13.77 -10.68 18.53
CA ASP A 296 -13.86 -9.44 19.31
C ASP A 296 -14.09 -8.20 18.42
N GLU A 297 -14.07 -7.01 19.02
CA GLU A 297 -14.24 -5.75 18.29
C GLU A 297 -13.21 -5.56 17.18
N SER A 298 -11.97 -5.99 17.38
CA SER A 298 -10.92 -5.90 16.35
C SER A 298 -11.09 -6.93 15.22
N GLY A 299 -11.98 -7.90 15.40
CA GLY A 299 -12.15 -9.05 14.52
C GLY A 299 -11.22 -10.22 14.84
N ALA A 300 -10.41 -10.13 15.89
CA ALA A 300 -9.56 -11.23 16.33
C ALA A 300 -10.39 -12.33 17.00
N LEU A 301 -10.05 -13.59 16.74
CA LEU A 301 -10.65 -14.75 17.40
C LEU A 301 -10.39 -14.70 18.91
N ALA A 302 -11.46 -14.57 19.70
CA ALA A 302 -11.40 -14.47 21.15
C ALA A 302 -11.84 -15.75 21.86
N SER A 303 -12.79 -16.53 21.30
CA SER A 303 -13.25 -17.78 21.90
C SER A 303 -13.70 -18.81 20.86
N ARG A 304 -13.64 -20.09 21.22
CA ARG A 304 -14.16 -21.23 20.45
C ARG A 304 -14.91 -22.20 21.36
N GLU A 305 -16.10 -22.61 20.94
CA GLU A 305 -16.96 -23.58 21.63
C GLU A 305 -17.47 -24.66 20.66
N GLU A 306 -17.73 -25.88 21.14
CA GLU A 306 -18.33 -26.94 20.32
C GLU A 306 -19.78 -26.59 19.96
N GLY A 307 -20.13 -26.72 18.67
CA GLY A 307 -21.51 -26.59 18.22
C GLY A 307 -22.32 -27.80 18.67
N GLN A 308 -23.17 -27.65 19.68
CA GLN A 308 -24.11 -28.71 20.05
C GLN A 308 -25.13 -28.91 18.92
N THR A 309 -24.97 -29.97 18.14
CA THR A 309 -26.05 -30.49 17.30
C THR A 309 -27.03 -31.21 18.23
N GLN A 310 -28.16 -30.57 18.55
CA GLN A 310 -29.29 -31.34 19.07
C GLN A 310 -29.81 -32.23 17.95
N SER A 311 -29.32 -33.48 17.89
CA SER A 311 -30.01 -34.55 17.21
C SER A 311 -31.32 -34.78 17.97
N ALA A 312 -32.42 -34.19 17.50
CA ALA A 312 -33.74 -34.55 17.96
C ALA A 312 -34.03 -35.99 17.51
N SER A 313 -33.63 -36.96 18.33
CA SER A 313 -34.18 -38.31 18.24
C SER A 313 -35.64 -38.20 18.67
N ILE A 314 -36.55 -38.14 17.68
CA ILE A 314 -37.97 -38.39 17.93
C ILE A 314 -38.09 -39.89 18.19
N GLU A 315 -37.84 -40.30 19.43
CA GLU A 315 -38.36 -41.57 19.93
C GLU A 315 -39.85 -41.37 20.22
N GLY A 316 -40.67 -41.77 19.26
CA GLY A 316 -42.11 -41.85 19.47
C GLY A 316 -42.43 -42.97 20.45
N THR A 317 -42.79 -42.65 21.68
CA THR A 317 -43.73 -43.46 22.47
C THR A 317 -44.56 -42.59 23.42
N GLY A 318 -45.87 -42.85 23.43
CA GLY A 318 -46.63 -42.90 24.69
C GLY A 318 -47.15 -41.59 25.27
N SER A 319 -48.47 -41.43 25.15
CA SER A 319 -49.35 -40.54 25.93
C SER A 319 -48.95 -40.32 27.40
N GLY A 320 -48.80 -39.05 27.80
CA GLY A 320 -48.75 -38.64 29.22
C GLY A 320 -48.75 -37.12 29.37
N ARG A 321 -49.70 -36.59 30.14
CA ARG A 321 -49.87 -35.15 30.41
C ARG A 321 -48.73 -34.57 31.26
N SER A 322 -48.37 -33.32 30.93
CA SER A 322 -47.75 -32.23 31.71
C SER A 322 -46.35 -32.43 32.32
N ALA A 323 -45.37 -31.70 31.79
CA ALA A 323 -44.65 -30.63 32.49
C ALA A 323 -43.78 -29.86 31.47
N SER A 324 -43.82 -28.52 31.53
CA SER A 324 -43.01 -27.63 30.69
C SER A 324 -41.54 -27.65 31.12
N PRO A 325 -40.56 -27.70 30.20
CA PRO A 325 -39.24 -27.17 30.47
C PRO A 325 -39.18 -25.71 30.00
N LEU A 326 -38.78 -24.83 30.93
CA LEU A 326 -38.28 -23.49 30.62
C LEU A 326 -37.00 -23.64 29.78
N VAL A 327 -37.10 -23.29 28.50
CA VAL A 327 -35.93 -23.10 27.63
C VAL A 327 -35.65 -21.60 27.57
N TRP A 328 -34.45 -21.21 27.97
CA TRP A 328 -33.92 -19.87 27.71
C TRP A 328 -33.72 -19.71 26.20
N VAL A 329 -34.64 -18.99 25.57
CA VAL A 329 -34.40 -18.39 24.25
C VAL A 329 -33.69 -17.07 24.51
N VAL A 330 -32.38 -17.02 24.23
CA VAL A 330 -31.71 -15.74 24.00
C VAL A 330 -31.96 -15.40 22.54
N GLY A 331 -32.82 -14.41 22.33
CA GLY A 331 -33.17 -13.90 21.01
C GLY A 331 -32.22 -12.80 20.56
N ALA A 332 -31.94 -12.79 19.25
CA ALA A 332 -31.75 -11.66 18.33
C ALA A 332 -31.09 -12.26 17.07
N GLY A 333 -31.51 -12.04 15.83
CA GLY A 333 -32.55 -11.18 15.26
C GLY A 333 -32.83 -11.61 13.81
N LEU A 334 -33.96 -11.09 13.32
CA LEU A 334 -34.56 -11.18 11.98
C LEU A 334 -33.79 -11.84 10.82
N LEU A 335 -34.50 -12.73 10.12
CA LEU A 335 -34.44 -12.80 8.66
C LEU A 335 -35.86 -12.85 8.08
N VAL A 336 -36.19 -11.79 7.35
CA VAL A 336 -37.37 -11.69 6.48
C VAL A 336 -37.13 -12.59 5.28
N ALA A 337 -38.04 -13.52 5.01
CA ALA A 337 -38.19 -14.12 3.70
C ALA A 337 -39.69 -14.27 3.40
N ALA A 338 -40.18 -13.38 2.53
CA ALA A 338 -41.47 -13.55 1.88
C ALA A 338 -41.33 -14.64 0.82
N ALA A 339 -42.13 -15.71 0.94
CA ALA A 339 -42.40 -16.62 -0.16
C ALA A 339 -43.89 -16.99 -0.12
N GLY A 340 -44.63 -16.41 -1.07
CA GLY A 340 -46.02 -16.75 -1.32
C GLY A 340 -46.16 -18.17 -1.85
N GLY A 341 -47.22 -18.85 -1.43
CA GLY A 341 -47.50 -20.23 -1.86
C GLY A 341 -48.92 -20.67 -1.54
N ALA A 342 -49.83 -20.30 -2.46
CA ALA A 342 -51.04 -21.01 -2.88
C ALA A 342 -52.00 -21.60 -1.83
N TRP A 343 -53.21 -21.02 -1.76
CA TRP A 343 -54.41 -21.74 -1.34
C TRP A 343 -55.36 -21.94 -2.51
N TRP A 344 -55.83 -23.18 -2.65
CA TRP A 344 -56.70 -23.69 -3.70
C TRP A 344 -58.15 -23.46 -3.30
N ALA A 345 -58.94 -22.81 -4.15
CA ALA A 345 -60.40 -22.89 -4.07
C ALA A 345 -61.01 -22.83 -5.47
N ARG A 346 -61.48 -24.00 -5.93
CA ARG A 346 -62.35 -24.16 -7.09
C ARG A 346 -63.64 -23.35 -6.90
N ARG A 347 -64.06 -22.62 -7.92
CA ARG A 347 -65.45 -22.70 -8.43
C ARG A 347 -65.56 -22.18 -9.87
N SER A 348 -66.43 -22.89 -10.57
CA SER A 348 -66.71 -22.90 -12.00
C SER A 348 -67.61 -21.76 -12.48
N ARG A 349 -67.38 -21.26 -13.70
CA ARG A 349 -68.25 -21.35 -14.92
C ARG A 349 -68.04 -20.14 -15.86
N ARG A 350 -67.86 -20.46 -17.16
CA ARG A 350 -68.44 -19.89 -18.42
C ARG A 350 -68.89 -18.40 -18.41
N ALA A 351 -68.75 -17.58 -19.46
CA ALA A 351 -68.38 -17.75 -20.87
C ALA A 351 -68.15 -16.36 -21.52
N ARG A 352 -67.41 -16.37 -22.65
CA ARG A 352 -67.48 -15.54 -23.88
C ARG A 352 -68.14 -14.15 -23.84
N GLY A 353 -67.39 -13.18 -24.38
CA GLY A 353 -67.83 -11.89 -24.90
C GLY A 353 -66.61 -11.13 -25.37
#